data_AF-A0A0C9TFV6-F1
#
_entry.id   AF-A0A0C9TFV6-F1
#
_cell.length_a   1.000
_cell.length_b   1.000
_cell.length_c   1.000
_cell.angle_alpha   90.00
_cell.angle_beta   90.00
_cell.angle_gamma   90.00
#
_symmetry.space_group_name_H-M   'P 1'
#
loop_
_entity.id
_entity.type
_entity.pdbx_description
1 polymer ?
#
loop_
_entity_poly.entity_id
_entity_poly.type
_entity_poly.pdbx_seq_one_letter_code
_entity_poly.pdbx_strand_id
1 'polypeptide(L)'
;MPVELSGGYVLELSQAREWAEKFFSNNPLAWVDVRDIDLEMNIQSHLNAFYRDNDKCVRCLCIWWEESQEGDEDTGIFFPVAWAECEYGTRDNHHHFDEGSEALAVKKQLFEAVGEQLSYSVESIRFVTIFEPYETHE
;
A
#
# COMPACT_ATOMS: atom_id res chain seq x y z
N MET A 1 8.36 -1.71 22.15
CA MET A 1 8.03 -0.37 21.59
C MET A 1 6.70 -0.54 20.87
N PRO A 2 5.78 0.43 20.91
CA PRO A 2 4.55 0.33 20.12
C PRO A 2 4.92 0.11 18.65
N VAL A 3 4.19 -0.80 17.99
CA VAL A 3 4.32 -1.03 16.55
C VAL A 3 3.29 -0.13 15.87
N GLU A 4 3.74 0.56 14.82
CA GLU A 4 2.91 1.45 14.03
C GLU A 4 2.21 0.62 12.94
N LEU A 5 0.87 0.60 12.97
CA LEU A 5 0.03 -0.13 12.01
C LEU A 5 -0.46 0.82 10.92
N SER A 6 -0.58 0.31 9.70
CA SER A 6 -1.17 1.06 8.59
C SER A 6 -2.29 0.29 7.92
N GLY A 7 -3.40 0.97 7.67
CA GLY A 7 -4.52 0.48 6.87
C GLY A 7 -4.49 1.14 5.50
N GLY A 8 -4.77 0.39 4.44
CA GLY A 8 -4.68 0.92 3.08
C GLY A 8 -5.08 -0.05 1.99
N TYR A 9 -4.96 0.42 0.75
CA TYR A 9 -5.33 -0.34 -0.44
C TYR A 9 -4.12 -1.02 -1.04
N VAL A 10 -4.24 -2.28 -1.46
CA VAL A 10 -3.17 -2.99 -2.18
C VAL A 10 -3.58 -3.22 -3.63
N LEU A 11 -2.69 -2.86 -4.55
CA LEU A 11 -2.72 -3.27 -5.94
C LEU A 11 -1.59 -4.25 -6.22
N GLU A 12 -1.87 -5.28 -7.02
CA GLU A 12 -0.83 -6.08 -7.65
C GLU A 12 -0.02 -5.22 -8.64
N LEU A 13 1.19 -5.63 -9.05
CA LEU A 13 2.03 -4.77 -9.91
C LEU A 13 1.37 -4.48 -11.26
N SER A 14 0.75 -5.49 -11.88
CA SER A 14 0.04 -5.29 -13.15
C SER A 14 -1.10 -4.28 -12.99
N GLN A 15 -1.86 -4.37 -11.90
CA GLN A 15 -2.95 -3.46 -11.58
C GLN A 15 -2.45 -2.04 -11.32
N ALA A 16 -1.36 -1.90 -10.56
CA ALA A 16 -0.75 -0.62 -10.25
C ALA A 16 -0.17 0.07 -11.50
N ARG A 17 0.43 -0.70 -12.40
CA ARG A 17 0.91 -0.19 -13.70
C ARG A 17 -0.23 0.33 -14.54
N GLU A 18 -1.26 -0.48 -14.74
CA GLU A 18 -2.43 -0.07 -15.50
C GLU A 18 -3.07 1.19 -14.89
N TRP A 19 -3.27 1.20 -13.57
CA TRP A 19 -3.82 2.36 -12.87
C TRP A 19 -2.99 3.62 -13.11
N ALA A 20 -1.67 3.55 -12.94
CA ALA A 20 -0.79 4.70 -13.11
C ALA A 20 -0.85 5.25 -14.54
N GLU A 21 -0.90 4.37 -15.55
CA GLU A 21 -1.03 4.77 -16.95
C GLU A 21 -2.34 5.51 -17.23
N LYS A 22 -3.45 5.10 -16.62
CA LYS A 22 -4.74 5.80 -16.77
C LYS A 22 -4.79 7.09 -15.96
N PHE A 23 -4.38 7.03 -14.70
CA PHE A 23 -4.47 8.13 -13.75
C PHE A 23 -3.59 9.32 -14.16
N PHE A 24 -2.39 9.03 -14.67
CA PHE A 24 -1.45 10.05 -15.17
C PHE A 24 -1.47 10.17 -16.69
N SER A 25 -2.57 9.80 -17.36
CA SER A 25 -2.70 9.83 -18.82
C SER A 25 -2.32 11.18 -19.47
N ASN A 26 -2.55 12.30 -18.77
CA ASN A 26 -2.19 13.64 -19.25
C ASN A 26 -0.70 14.00 -19.07
N ASN A 27 0.02 13.26 -18.22
CA ASN A 27 1.45 13.42 -17.97
C ASN A 27 2.09 12.02 -17.88
N PRO A 28 2.30 11.34 -19.03
CA PRO A 28 2.77 9.97 -19.06
C PRO A 28 4.05 9.81 -18.24
N LEU A 29 4.00 8.95 -17.21
CA LEU A 29 5.14 8.67 -16.35
C LEU A 29 6.19 7.88 -17.15
N ALA A 30 7.46 8.26 -17.00
CA ALA A 30 8.55 7.41 -17.44
C ALA A 30 8.74 6.31 -16.39
N TRP A 31 8.42 5.08 -16.74
CA TRP A 31 8.74 3.93 -15.90
C TRP A 31 10.25 3.79 -15.78
N VAL A 32 10.76 3.86 -14.55
CA VAL A 32 12.16 3.60 -14.23
C VAL A 32 12.36 2.10 -14.04
N ASP A 33 13.55 1.59 -14.37
CA ASP A 33 13.89 0.18 -14.13
C ASP A 33 13.89 -0.07 -12.61
N VAL A 34 13.34 -1.21 -12.17
CA VAL A 34 13.28 -1.58 -10.75
C VAL A 34 14.68 -1.63 -10.13
N ARG A 35 15.72 -1.90 -10.94
CA ARG A 35 17.12 -1.89 -10.51
C ARG A 35 17.65 -0.50 -10.13
N ASP A 36 16.97 0.56 -10.57
CA ASP A 36 17.30 1.95 -10.28
C ASP A 36 16.41 2.53 -9.15
N ILE A 37 15.53 1.70 -8.56
CA ILE A 37 14.72 2.05 -7.40
C ILE A 37 15.46 1.54 -6.17
N ASP A 38 15.83 2.45 -5.26
CA ASP A 38 16.24 2.08 -3.90
C ASP A 38 15.02 1.47 -3.18
N LEU A 39 14.90 0.14 -3.29
CA LEU A 39 13.92 -0.63 -2.55
C LEU A 39 14.42 -0.77 -1.12
N GLU A 40 14.02 0.14 -0.24
CA GLU A 40 14.25 -0.04 1.19
C GLU A 40 13.39 -1.20 1.70
N MET A 41 14.04 -2.31 2.04
CA MET A 41 13.39 -3.54 2.52
C MET A 41 12.78 -3.40 3.93
N ASN A 42 13.03 -2.29 4.65
CA ASN A 42 12.53 -2.07 6.01
C ASN A 42 11.26 -1.23 5.95
N ILE A 43 10.13 -1.90 5.70
CA ILE A 43 8.81 -1.28 5.58
C ILE A 43 8.49 -0.47 6.85
N GLN A 44 8.89 -0.91 8.04
CA GLN A 44 8.62 -0.28 9.31
C GLN A 44 9.37 1.04 9.49
N SER A 45 10.64 1.11 9.09
CA SER A 45 11.39 2.38 9.13
C SER A 45 10.74 3.40 8.21
N HIS A 46 10.23 2.92 7.08
CA HIS A 46 9.42 3.73 6.16
C HIS A 46 8.07 4.11 6.77
N LEU A 47 7.29 3.19 7.35
CA LEU A 47 6.01 3.48 8.02
C LEU A 47 6.20 4.49 9.16
N ASN A 48 7.24 4.31 9.98
CA ASN A 48 7.60 5.22 11.07
C ASN A 48 8.03 6.60 10.55
N ALA A 49 8.78 6.65 9.45
CA ALA A 49 9.16 7.92 8.82
C ALA A 49 7.93 8.62 8.24
N PHE A 50 7.07 7.91 7.49
CA PHE A 50 5.83 8.42 6.92
C PHE A 50 4.89 8.99 7.99
N TYR A 51 4.70 8.27 9.08
CA TYR A 51 3.84 8.71 10.19
C TYR A 51 4.40 9.96 10.87
N ARG A 52 5.73 10.05 11.04
CA ARG A 52 6.39 11.14 11.78
C ARG A 52 6.62 12.40 10.96
N ASP A 53 6.83 12.29 9.64
CA ASP A 53 7.26 13.44 8.85
C ASP A 53 6.13 14.43 8.57
N ASN A 54 4.84 14.08 8.77
CA ASN A 54 3.67 14.95 8.55
C ASN A 54 3.61 15.58 7.14
N ASP A 55 4.55 15.22 6.26
CA ASP A 55 4.81 15.85 4.99
C ASP A 55 4.20 15.00 3.89
N LYS A 56 3.68 15.69 2.88
CA LYS A 56 2.77 15.16 1.84
C LYS A 56 3.45 14.23 0.83
N CYS A 57 4.55 13.61 1.20
CA CYS A 57 5.47 12.92 0.31
C CYS A 57 5.68 11.49 0.81
N VAL A 58 4.80 10.58 0.43
CA VAL A 58 4.96 9.55 -0.61
C VAL A 58 3.61 8.80 -0.63
N ARG A 59 3.04 8.52 -1.80
CA ARG A 59 1.62 8.10 -1.92
C ARG A 59 1.39 6.59 -1.86
N CYS A 60 2.46 5.80 -1.89
CA CYS A 60 2.39 4.35 -1.84
C CYS A 60 3.73 3.73 -1.42
N LEU A 61 3.69 2.51 -0.93
CA LEU A 61 4.82 1.67 -0.54
C LEU A 61 4.86 0.41 -1.40
N CYS A 62 6.05 -0.08 -1.71
CA CYS A 62 6.23 -1.44 -2.23
C CYS A 62 6.27 -2.41 -1.04
N ILE A 63 5.42 -3.43 -1.05
CA ILE A 63 5.31 -4.39 0.05
C ILE A 63 5.45 -5.82 -0.48
N TRP A 64 5.98 -6.72 0.33
CA TRP A 64 5.85 -8.15 0.03
C TRP A 64 4.40 -8.59 0.27
N TRP A 65 3.82 -9.33 -0.67
CA TRP A 65 2.41 -9.67 -0.63
C TRP A 65 2.18 -11.18 -0.80
N GLU A 66 2.13 -11.90 0.32
CA GLU A 66 1.92 -13.37 0.35
C GLU A 66 0.61 -13.79 -0.36
N GLU A 67 -0.42 -12.94 -0.38
CA GLU A 67 -1.71 -13.25 -1.00
C GLU A 67 -1.81 -12.77 -2.47
N SER A 68 -0.67 -12.55 -3.13
CA SER A 68 -0.64 -12.12 -4.53
C SER A 68 -1.20 -13.19 -5.47
N GLN A 69 -1.96 -12.74 -6.47
CA GLN A 69 -2.39 -13.60 -7.57
C GLN A 69 -1.36 -13.68 -8.70
N GLU A 70 -0.30 -12.87 -8.66
CA GLU A 70 0.79 -12.86 -9.64
C GLU A 70 1.82 -13.98 -9.36
N GLY A 71 1.97 -14.37 -8.08
CA GLY A 71 2.82 -15.45 -7.65
C GLY A 71 3.18 -15.35 -6.16
N ASP A 72 3.59 -16.48 -5.56
CA ASP A 72 4.19 -16.46 -4.23
C ASP A 72 5.47 -15.60 -4.32
N GLU A 73 5.54 -14.58 -3.46
CA GLU A 73 6.63 -13.61 -3.35
C GLU A 73 6.56 -12.31 -4.19
N ASP A 74 5.46 -12.07 -4.91
CA ASP A 74 5.32 -10.84 -5.67
C ASP A 74 5.07 -9.58 -4.80
N THR A 75 5.57 -8.45 -5.29
CA THR A 75 5.54 -7.16 -4.58
C THR A 75 4.22 -6.44 -4.84
N GLY A 76 3.40 -6.20 -3.82
CA GLY A 76 2.23 -5.33 -3.94
C GLY A 76 2.60 -3.84 -3.87
N ILE A 77 1.76 -2.98 -4.44
CA ILE A 77 1.78 -1.52 -4.21
C ILE A 77 0.70 -1.18 -3.20
N PHE A 78 1.12 -0.74 -2.02
CA PHE A 78 0.25 -0.36 -0.92
C PHE A 78 0.04 1.14 -0.85
N PHE A 79 -1.20 1.60 -0.78
CA PHE A 79 -1.59 2.99 -0.62
C PHE A 79 -2.11 3.20 0.81
N PRO A 80 -1.27 3.69 1.75
CA PRO A 80 -1.67 3.89 3.13
C PRO A 80 -2.71 5.02 3.25
N VAL A 81 -3.75 4.81 4.04
CA VAL A 81 -4.83 5.79 4.27
C VAL A 81 -5.28 5.88 5.74
N ALA A 82 -4.85 4.96 6.60
CA ALA A 82 -5.16 4.95 8.03
C ALA A 82 -3.95 4.53 8.85
N TRP A 83 -3.89 5.00 10.11
CA TRP A 83 -2.75 4.80 11.00
C TRP A 83 -3.22 4.62 12.45
N ALA A 84 -2.53 3.75 13.19
CA ALA A 84 -2.74 3.57 14.62
C ALA A 84 -1.47 3.07 15.31
N GLU A 85 -1.24 3.53 16.53
CA GLU A 85 -0.24 2.94 17.42
C GLU A 85 -0.82 1.70 18.10
N CYS A 86 -0.07 0.59 18.07
CA CYS A 86 -0.44 -0.64 18.75
C CYS A 86 0.65 -1.04 19.74
N GLU A 87 0.30 -1.19 21.02
CA GLU A 87 1.27 -1.60 22.04
C GLU A 87 1.73 -3.06 21.87
N TYR A 88 0.91 -3.90 21.23
CA TYR A 88 1.14 -5.33 21.02
C TYR A 88 0.50 -5.77 19.69
N GLY A 89 1.28 -5.82 18.61
CA GLY A 89 0.86 -6.47 17.37
C GLY A 89 1.57 -7.81 17.23
N THR A 90 0.84 -8.89 17.00
CA THR A 90 1.34 -10.09 16.32
C THR A 90 0.44 -10.34 15.11
N ARG A 91 0.86 -11.19 14.16
CA ARG A 91 -0.01 -11.59 13.02
C ARG A 91 -1.41 -12.02 13.52
N ASP A 92 -1.49 -12.64 14.69
CA ASP A 92 -2.73 -13.17 15.25
C ASP A 92 -3.48 -12.21 16.20
N ASN A 93 -2.86 -11.10 16.62
CA ASN A 93 -3.41 -10.21 17.64
C ASN A 93 -3.06 -8.74 17.39
N HIS A 94 -3.27 -8.27 16.16
CA HIS A 94 -3.14 -6.86 15.78
C HIS A 94 -4.51 -6.20 15.61
N HIS A 95 -4.53 -4.87 15.71
CA HIS A 95 -5.74 -4.11 15.43
C HIS A 95 -6.06 -4.19 13.93
N HIS A 96 -7.29 -4.57 13.59
CA HIS A 96 -7.77 -4.53 12.21
C HIS A 96 -8.35 -3.14 11.91
N PHE A 97 -7.93 -2.53 10.80
CA PHE A 97 -8.61 -1.36 10.29
C PHE A 97 -9.82 -1.79 9.46
N ASP A 98 -10.99 -1.29 9.83
CA ASP A 98 -12.16 -1.34 8.97
C ASP A 98 -12.06 -0.26 7.87
N GLU A 99 -12.61 -0.54 6.68
CA GLU A 99 -12.70 0.43 5.58
C GLU A 99 -13.70 1.55 5.94
N GLY A 100 -13.18 2.60 6.58
CA GLY A 100 -13.97 3.76 7.03
C GLY A 100 -14.24 4.79 5.94
N SER A 101 -14.98 5.84 6.29
CA SER A 101 -15.37 6.92 5.35
C SER A 101 -14.18 7.67 4.74
N GLU A 102 -13.09 7.81 5.49
CA GLU A 102 -11.86 8.45 5.00
C GLU A 102 -11.16 7.58 3.96
N ALA A 103 -11.00 6.29 4.23
CA ALA A 103 -10.46 5.32 3.27
C ALA A 103 -11.29 5.30 1.98
N LEU A 104 -12.62 5.21 2.09
CA LEU A 104 -13.53 5.27 0.94
C LEU A 104 -13.39 6.57 0.14
N ALA A 105 -13.21 7.71 0.81
CA ALA A 105 -12.98 8.98 0.13
C ALA A 105 -11.67 8.98 -0.67
N VAL A 106 -10.61 8.37 -0.14
CA VAL A 106 -9.34 8.20 -0.85
C VAL A 106 -9.47 7.20 -2.01
N LYS A 107 -10.16 6.07 -1.82
CA LYS A 107 -10.45 5.09 -2.87
C LYS A 107 -11.11 5.74 -4.08
N LYS A 108 -12.09 6.61 -3.81
CA LYS A 108 -12.79 7.39 -4.82
C LYS A 108 -11.86 8.36 -5.56
N GLN A 109 -11.01 9.07 -4.82
CA GLN A 109 -10.09 10.03 -5.41
C GLN A 109 -9.01 9.37 -6.27
N LEU A 110 -8.48 8.22 -5.83
CA LEU A 110 -7.38 7.54 -6.50
C LEU A 110 -7.85 6.61 -7.61
N PHE A 111 -8.88 5.80 -7.37
CA PHE A 111 -9.21 4.68 -8.24
C PHE A 111 -10.51 4.89 -9.02
N GLU A 112 -11.58 5.37 -8.38
CA GLU A 112 -12.88 5.57 -9.09
C GLU A 112 -12.77 6.61 -10.21
N ALA A 113 -11.87 7.60 -10.08
CA ALA A 113 -11.65 8.62 -11.11
C ALA A 113 -11.28 8.04 -12.49
N VAL A 114 -10.65 6.86 -12.52
CA VAL A 114 -10.28 6.13 -13.74
C VAL A 114 -10.90 4.74 -13.82
N GLY A 115 -11.81 4.39 -12.90
CA GLY A 115 -12.29 3.02 -12.68
C GLY A 115 -12.91 2.38 -13.93
N GLU A 116 -13.66 3.15 -14.72
CA GLU A 116 -14.28 2.67 -15.97
C GLU A 116 -13.25 2.32 -17.07
N GLN A 117 -11.99 2.73 -16.92
CA GLN A 117 -10.91 2.51 -17.88
C GLN A 117 -9.97 1.36 -17.48
N LEU A 118 -10.16 0.78 -16.29
CA LEU A 118 -9.35 -0.31 -15.76
C LEU A 118 -9.91 -1.66 -16.20
N SER A 119 -9.02 -2.63 -16.40
CA SER A 119 -9.38 -4.02 -16.70
C SER A 119 -9.96 -4.77 -15.49
N TYR A 120 -9.86 -4.20 -14.30
CA TYR A 120 -10.33 -4.74 -13.03
C TYR A 120 -11.29 -3.76 -12.32
N SER A 121 -12.14 -4.31 -11.44
CA SER A 121 -13.10 -3.50 -10.69
C SER A 121 -12.41 -2.78 -9.53
N VAL A 122 -12.71 -1.49 -9.33
CA VAL A 122 -12.28 -0.74 -8.14
C VAL A 122 -12.78 -1.40 -6.84
N GLU A 123 -13.93 -2.08 -6.88
CA GLU A 123 -14.47 -2.82 -5.74
C GLU A 123 -13.61 -4.03 -5.35
N SER A 124 -12.84 -4.59 -6.29
CA SER A 124 -11.93 -5.71 -6.02
C SER A 124 -10.59 -5.29 -5.39
N ILE A 125 -10.32 -3.99 -5.28
CA ILE A 125 -9.12 -3.49 -4.60
C ILE A 125 -9.27 -3.75 -3.11
N ARG A 126 -8.38 -4.59 -2.57
CA ARG A 126 -8.40 -5.03 -1.16
C ARG A 126 -7.99 -3.89 -0.24
N PHE A 127 -8.78 -3.68 0.81
CA PHE A 127 -8.37 -2.88 1.97
C PHE A 127 -7.76 -3.83 3.00
N VAL A 128 -6.51 -3.56 3.39
CA VAL A 128 -5.73 -4.44 4.26
C VAL A 128 -5.12 -3.65 5.40
N THR A 129 -4.83 -4.36 6.48
CA THR A 129 -3.94 -3.87 7.53
C THR A 129 -2.57 -4.47 7.29
N ILE A 130 -1.55 -3.62 7.20
CA ILE A 130 -0.16 -4.06 7.16
C ILE A 130 0.42 -3.92 8.54
N PHE A 131 1.03 -5.02 8.96
CA PHE A 131 1.78 -5.13 10.18
C PHE A 131 3.13 -5.73 9.81
N GLU A 132 4.22 -5.06 10.18
CA GLU A 132 5.53 -5.70 10.18
C GLU A 132 5.77 -6.28 11.59
N PRO A 133 5.73 -7.61 11.77
CA PRO A 133 6.22 -8.22 13.00
C PRO A 133 7.70 -7.89 13.13
N TYR A 134 8.08 -7.21 14.21
CA TYR A 134 9.48 -7.23 14.62
C TYR A 134 9.90 -8.71 14.77
N GLU A 135 10.93 -9.09 14.01
CA GLU A 135 11.62 -10.39 13.99
C GLU A 135 10.88 -11.57 13.31
N THR A 136 11.24 -11.85 12.05
CA THR A 136 11.71 -13.22 11.77
C THR A 136 13.20 -13.26 12.09
N HIS A 137 13.52 -13.57 13.35
CA HIS A 137 14.75 -14.27 13.63
C HIS A 137 14.66 -15.64 12.97
N GLU A 138 15.29 -15.78 11.80
CA GLU A 138 16.38 -16.73 11.50
C GLU A 138 16.84 -16.59 10.03
#